data_AF-A0ABD6LK20-F1
#
_entry.id   AF-A0ABD6LK20-F1
#
_cell.length_a   1.000
_cell.length_b   1.000
_cell.length_c   1.000
_cell.angle_alpha   90.00
_cell.angle_beta   90.00
_cell.angle_gamma   90.00
#
_symmetry.space_group_name_H-M   'P 1'
#
loop_
_entity.id
_entity.type
_entity.pdbx_description
1 polymer ?
#
loop_
_entity_poly.entity_id
_entity_poly.type
_entity_poly.pdbx_seq_one_letter_code
_entity_poly.pdbx_strand_id
1 'polypeptide(L)' 'MQEYLPEKSRLTESCLPDEYFVGIGRFGIHIDHYRVKEPKTRIILFHGVGEGM' A
#
# COMPACT_ATOMS: atom_id res chain seq x y z
N MET A 1 8.41 -12.59 -1.40
CA MET A 1 8.87 -11.23 -1.01
C MET A 1 8.78 -11.00 0.49
N GLN A 2 7.60 -11.12 1.13
CA GLN A 2 7.44 -10.91 2.58
C GLN A 2 8.41 -11.78 3.44
N GLU A 3 8.68 -13.01 3.02
CA GLU A 3 9.65 -13.91 3.68
C GLU A 3 11.07 -13.35 3.77
N TYR A 4 11.46 -12.44 2.87
CA TYR A 4 12.78 -11.82 2.84
C TYR A 4 12.85 -10.54 3.69
N LEU A 5 11.72 -10.02 4.16
CA LEU A 5 11.68 -8.88 5.08
C LEU A 5 11.95 -9.36 6.53
N PRO A 6 12.55 -8.51 7.38
CA PRO A 6 12.59 -8.76 8.82
C PRO A 6 11.17 -8.99 9.36
N GLU A 7 10.99 -9.94 10.27
CA GLU A 7 9.65 -10.32 10.78
C GLU A 7 8.80 -9.14 11.23
N LYS A 8 9.40 -8.19 11.96
CA LYS A 8 8.74 -6.97 12.43
C LYS A 8 8.22 -6.04 11.33
N SER A 9 8.67 -6.22 10.09
CA SER A 9 8.31 -5.40 8.93
C SER A 9 7.40 -6.14 7.96
N ARG A 10 7.06 -7.40 8.25
CA ARG A 10 6.14 -8.19 7.43
C ARG A 10 4.71 -7.76 7.69
N LEU A 11 3.90 -7.74 6.64
CA LEU A 11 2.47 -7.51 6.75
C LEU A 11 1.79 -8.77 7.29
N THR A 12 0.81 -8.59 8.17
CA THR A 12 -0.11 -9.61 8.67
C THR A 12 -1.51 -9.32 8.17
N GLU A 13 -2.43 -10.28 8.29
CA GLU A 13 -3.84 -10.08 7.90
C GLU A 13 -4.47 -8.84 8.56
N SER A 14 -4.03 -8.48 9.77
CA SER A 14 -4.51 -7.30 10.50
C SER A 14 -4.01 -5.96 9.97
N CYS A 15 -2.98 -5.94 9.10
CA CYS A 15 -2.39 -4.70 8.57
C CYS A 15 -2.20 -4.72 7.05
N LEU A 16 -2.84 -5.65 6.34
CA LEU A 16 -2.92 -5.60 4.89
C LEU A 16 -3.70 -4.35 4.44
N PRO A 17 -3.25 -3.68 3.38
CA PRO A 17 -4.04 -2.62 2.76
C PRO A 17 -5.21 -3.21 1.98
N ASP A 18 -6.24 -2.38 1.77
CA ASP A 18 -7.18 -2.63 0.68
C ASP A 18 -6.55 -2.15 -0.63
N GLU A 19 -6.27 -3.07 -1.54
CA GLU A 19 -5.63 -2.79 -2.83
C GLU A 19 -6.67 -2.54 -3.92
N TYR A 20 -6.54 -1.45 -4.67
CA TYR A 20 -7.38 -1.15 -5.83
C TYR A 20 -6.71 -0.19 -6.81
N PHE A 21 -7.25 -0.14 -8.03
CA PHE A 21 -6.83 0.82 -9.05
C PHE A 21 -7.82 1.96 -9.22
N VAL A 22 -7.31 3.17 -9.41
CA VAL A 22 -8.09 4.34 -9.81
C VAL A 22 -7.61 4.84 -11.16
N GLY A 23 -8.53 5.03 -12.10
CA GLY A 23 -8.24 5.60 -13.41
C GLY A 23 -8.22 7.12 -13.37
N ILE A 24 -7.15 7.74 -13.87
CA ILE A 24 -7.07 9.19 -14.12
C ILE A 24 -6.61 9.40 -15.57
N GLY A 25 -7.56 9.78 -16.44
CA GLY A 25 -7.32 9.90 -17.88
C GLY A 25 -6.86 8.57 -18.47
N ARG A 26 -5.65 8.54 -19.04
CA ARG A 26 -5.03 7.32 -19.60
C ARG A 26 -4.21 6.52 -18.60
N PHE A 27 -4.08 6.99 -17.36
CA PHE A 27 -3.23 6.37 -16.35
C PHE A 27 -4.06 5.54 -15.36
N GLY A 28 -3.52 4.39 -14.95
CA GLY A 28 -4.01 3.61 -13.81
C GLY A 28 -3.10 3.81 -12.61
N ILE A 29 -3.66 4.24 -11.48
CA ILE A 29 -2.93 4.44 -10.23
C ILE A 29 -3.26 3.27 -9.31
N HIS A 30 -2.24 2.53 -8.88
CA HIS A 30 -2.38 1.52 -7.83
C HIS A 30 -2.46 2.21 -6.46
N ILE A 31 -3.42 1.82 -5.64
CA ILE A 31 -3.66 2.38 -4.32
C ILE A 31 -3.60 1.26 -3.29
N ASP A 32 -2.65 1.39 -2.35
CA ASP A 32 -2.59 0.62 -1.11
C ASP A 32 -3.28 1.44 0.00
N HIS A 33 -4.52 1.09 0.36
CA HIS A 33 -5.29 1.86 1.34
C HIS A 33 -5.31 1.18 2.72
N TYR A 34 -4.51 1.72 3.63
CA TYR A 34 -4.52 1.32 5.05
C TYR A 34 -5.65 2.01 5.81
N ARG A 35 -6.78 1.31 5.99
CA ARG A 35 -7.96 1.87 6.67
C ARG A 35 -7.83 1.79 8.18
N VAL A 36 -8.40 2.80 8.84
CA VAL A 36 -8.62 2.84 10.29
C VAL A 36 -10.06 3.24 10.58
N LYS A 37 -10.62 2.77 11.70
CA LYS A 37 -12.04 2.95 12.04
C LYS A 37 -12.43 4.43 12.19
N GLU A 38 -11.58 5.23 12.81
CA GLU A 38 -11.83 6.65 13.13
C GLU A 38 -10.61 7.51 12.76
N PRO A 39 -10.43 7.84 11.47
CA PRO A 39 -9.26 8.60 11.02
C PRO A 39 -9.34 10.05 11.49
N LYS A 40 -8.29 10.52 12.17
CA LYS A 40 -8.15 11.93 12.58
C LYS A 40 -7.45 12.79 11.52
N THR A 41 -6.70 12.16 10.62
CA THR A 41 -5.92 12.77 9.54
C THR A 41 -5.81 11.79 8.37
N ARG A 42 -5.56 12.32 7.17
CA ARG A 42 -5.22 11.54 5.98
C ARG A 42 -3.77 11.78 5.59
N ILE A 43 -3.00 10.71 5.44
CA ILE A 43 -1.64 10.73 4.90
C ILE A 43 -1.70 10.13 3.49
N ILE A 44 -1.08 10.82 2.53
CA ILE A 44 -0.88 10.30 1.18
C ILE A 44 0.62 10.10 1.01
N LEU A 45 1.03 8.84 0.87
CA LEU A 45 2.42 8.46 0.65
C LEU A 45 2.59 8.03 -0.80
N PHE A 46 3.52 8.64 -1.52
CA PHE A 46 3.91 8.22 -2.86
C PHE A 46 5.16 7.35 -2.74
N HIS A 47 5.10 6.12 -3.24
CA HIS A 47 6.26 5.25 -3.34
C HIS A 47 6.41 4.74 -4.78
N GLY A 48 7.65 4.46 -5.17
CA GLY A 48 7.94 3.80 -6.44
C GLY A 48 7.73 2.29 -6.32
N VAL A 49 7.61 1.63 -7.47
CA VAL A 49 7.82 0.18 -7.56
C VAL A 49 9.32 -0.05 -7.66
N GLY A 50 9.86 -0.91 -6.80
CA GLY A 50 11.20 -1.44 -7.01
C GLY A 50 11.15 -2.45 -8.15
N GLU A 51 11.23 -1.97 -9.40
CA GLU A 51 11.53 -2.87 -10.52
C GLU A 51 13.00 -3.27 -10.39
N GLY A 52 13.24 -4.46 -9.82
CA GLY A 52 14.54 -5.10 -9.87
C GLY A 52 14.86 -5.47 -11.31
N MET A 53 16.00 -4.97 -11.81
CA MET A 53 16.73 -5.60 -12.90
C MET A 53 17.24 -6.98 -12.48
#